data_AF-A0A4R6IJ57-F1
#
_entry.id   AF-A0A4R6IJ57-F1
#
_cell.length_a   1.000
_cell.length_b   1.000
_cell.length_c   1.000
_cell.angle_alpha   90.00
_cell.angle_beta   90.00
_cell.angle_gamma   90.00
#
_symmetry.space_group_name_H-M   'P 1'
#
loop_
_entity.id
_entity.type
_entity.pdbx_description
1 polymer ?
#
loop_
_entity_poly.entity_id
_entity_poly.type
_entity_poly.pdbx_seq_one_letter_code
_entity_poly.pdbx_strand_id
1 'polypeptide(L)'
;MDNTLENKDWMAEAPHVAALSRSNPFTVPDQYFEGLNTQILNAVYMDKLKEKAGTFNAEVPAGYFENLSADIFSRIFIDTIQSKATETGFDVPRGYFEQLESKITQRISLEEQPEKVTPIFKLWHSSMLKYATAACIVLISAFGIYVNQDDAIPAAPVVTSKAALQAEQILFDIDEEVIIDHIQSSNTTQAANTSASKAELEEYIINNYSQTDIASSL
;
A
#
# COMPACT_ATOMS: atom_id res chain seq x y z
N MET A 1 -85.47 -28.98 -25.10
CA MET A 1 -84.97 -30.33 -25.43
C MET A 1 -84.13 -30.81 -24.26
N ASP A 2 -84.56 -31.88 -23.62
CA ASP A 2 -83.97 -32.43 -22.40
C ASP A 2 -82.87 -33.44 -22.79
N ASN A 3 -81.61 -32.99 -22.85
CA ASN A 3 -80.44 -33.81 -23.18
C ASN A 3 -79.95 -34.68 -22.00
N THR A 4 -80.71 -34.80 -20.90
CA THR A 4 -80.21 -35.44 -19.67
C THR A 4 -80.49 -36.94 -19.56
N LEU A 5 -81.07 -37.56 -20.59
CA LEU A 5 -81.49 -38.97 -20.55
C LEU A 5 -80.69 -39.93 -21.44
N GLU A 6 -79.99 -39.46 -22.48
CA GLU A 6 -79.36 -40.35 -23.49
C GLU A 6 -78.01 -40.98 -23.08
N ASN A 7 -77.52 -40.79 -21.85
CA ASN A 7 -76.24 -41.37 -21.44
C ASN A 7 -76.18 -41.66 -19.92
N LYS A 8 -77.11 -42.49 -19.44
CA LYS A 8 -77.17 -42.94 -18.04
C LYS A 8 -77.11 -44.46 -17.89
N ASP A 9 -76.98 -45.22 -18.98
CA ASP A 9 -76.89 -46.69 -18.95
C ASP A 9 -75.68 -47.16 -18.12
N TRP A 10 -74.59 -46.39 -18.11
CA TRP A 10 -73.42 -46.64 -17.27
C TRP A 10 -73.73 -46.67 -15.77
N MET A 11 -74.81 -46.02 -15.31
CA MET A 11 -75.20 -46.04 -13.90
C MET A 11 -75.72 -47.41 -13.44
N ALA A 12 -76.30 -48.19 -14.37
CA ALA A 12 -76.69 -49.57 -14.12
C ALA A 12 -75.50 -50.53 -14.20
N GLU A 13 -74.55 -50.25 -15.10
CA GLU A 13 -73.33 -51.06 -15.30
C GLU A 13 -72.30 -50.87 -14.17
N ALA A 14 -72.24 -49.67 -13.56
CA ALA A 14 -71.31 -49.33 -12.50
C ALA A 14 -72.00 -48.64 -11.30
N PRO A 15 -72.84 -49.38 -10.53
CA PRO A 15 -73.64 -48.82 -9.45
C PRO A 15 -72.79 -48.20 -8.33
N HIS A 16 -71.57 -48.71 -8.12
CA HIS A 16 -70.61 -48.18 -7.14
C HIS A 16 -70.05 -46.82 -7.55
N VAL A 17 -69.84 -46.58 -8.85
CA VAL A 17 -69.36 -45.30 -9.38
C VAL A 17 -70.50 -44.28 -9.40
N ALA A 18 -71.71 -44.74 -9.73
CA ALA A 18 -72.91 -43.91 -9.69
C ALA A 18 -73.28 -43.46 -8.26
N ALA A 19 -72.96 -44.27 -7.24
CA ALA A 19 -73.14 -43.95 -5.83
C ALA A 19 -72.11 -42.95 -5.29
N LEU A 20 -71.03 -42.67 -6.03
CA LEU A 20 -70.00 -41.74 -5.59
C LEU A 20 -70.48 -40.29 -5.80
N SER A 21 -70.29 -39.46 -4.78
CA SER A 21 -70.58 -38.03 -4.87
C SER A 21 -69.77 -37.39 -6.01
N ARG A 22 -70.45 -36.67 -6.92
CA ARG A 22 -69.81 -35.90 -8.00
C ARG A 22 -69.14 -34.62 -7.49
N SER A 23 -68.30 -34.76 -6.48
CA SER A 23 -67.49 -33.68 -5.92
C SER A 23 -66.03 -33.93 -6.25
N ASN A 24 -65.29 -32.88 -6.54
CA ASN A 24 -63.86 -32.97 -6.78
C ASN A 24 -63.12 -33.11 -5.43
N PRO A 25 -62.43 -34.24 -5.15
CA PRO A 25 -61.69 -34.42 -3.91
C PRO A 25 -60.33 -33.72 -3.92
N PHE A 26 -59.87 -33.19 -5.05
CA PHE A 26 -58.59 -32.51 -5.16
C PHE A 26 -58.75 -31.05 -4.75
N THR A 27 -58.23 -30.72 -3.57
CA THR A 27 -58.09 -29.34 -3.09
C THR A 27 -56.62 -28.97 -3.04
N VAL A 28 -56.33 -27.68 -3.25
CA VAL A 28 -55.00 -27.13 -2.96
C VAL A 28 -55.04 -26.42 -1.61
N PRO A 29 -53.92 -26.35 -0.88
CA PRO A 29 -53.82 -25.53 0.32
C PRO A 29 -54.12 -24.05 0.04
N ASP A 30 -54.55 -23.34 1.07
CA ASP A 30 -54.74 -21.90 1.01
C ASP A 30 -53.44 -21.21 0.57
N GLN A 31 -53.58 -20.18 -0.28
CA GLN A 31 -52.47 -19.42 -0.88
C GLN A 31 -51.49 -20.20 -1.78
N TYR A 32 -51.79 -21.45 -2.16
CA TYR A 32 -50.93 -22.24 -3.07
C TYR A 32 -50.55 -21.46 -4.34
N PHE A 33 -51.53 -20.81 -4.98
CA PHE A 33 -51.31 -20.07 -6.21
C PHE A 33 -50.72 -18.67 -6.01
N GLU A 34 -50.82 -18.09 -4.81
CA GLU A 34 -50.34 -16.73 -4.52
C GLU A 34 -48.80 -16.66 -4.57
N GLY A 35 -48.12 -17.72 -4.11
CA GLY A 35 -46.66 -17.85 -4.16
C GLY A 35 -46.11 -18.65 -5.35
N LEU A 36 -46.97 -19.33 -6.12
CA LEU A 36 -46.54 -20.32 -7.12
C LEU A 36 -45.66 -19.71 -8.20
N ASN A 37 -46.02 -18.52 -8.71
CA ASN A 37 -45.25 -17.85 -9.75
C ASN A 37 -43.82 -17.56 -9.28
N THR A 38 -43.69 -16.96 -8.10
CA THR A 38 -42.39 -16.66 -7.47
C THR A 38 -41.58 -17.92 -7.23
N GLN A 39 -42.22 -19.00 -6.74
CA GLN A 39 -41.54 -20.29 -6.53
C GLN A 39 -41.00 -20.87 -7.84
N ILE A 40 -41.79 -20.84 -8.92
CA ILE A 40 -41.37 -21.32 -10.24
C ILE A 40 -40.20 -20.47 -10.76
N LEU A 41 -40.31 -19.15 -10.70
CA LEU A 41 -39.23 -18.25 -11.14
C LEU A 41 -37.94 -18.49 -10.36
N ASN A 42 -38.03 -18.64 -9.04
CA ASN A 42 -36.89 -18.94 -8.19
C ASN A 42 -36.28 -20.30 -8.53
N ALA A 43 -37.10 -21.33 -8.76
CA ALA A 43 -36.61 -22.65 -9.14
C ALA A 43 -35.85 -22.61 -10.47
N VAL A 44 -36.41 -21.95 -11.50
CA VAL A 44 -35.76 -21.77 -12.81
C VAL A 44 -34.46 -20.97 -12.67
N TYR A 45 -34.46 -19.92 -11.86
CA TYR A 45 -33.27 -19.12 -11.62
C TYR A 45 -32.16 -19.93 -10.94
N MET A 46 -32.49 -20.71 -9.92
CA MET A 46 -31.55 -21.60 -9.23
C MET A 46 -30.98 -22.66 -10.16
N ASP A 47 -31.78 -23.20 -11.08
CA ASP A 47 -31.33 -24.18 -12.06
C ASP A 47 -30.33 -23.56 -13.05
N LYS A 48 -30.62 -22.35 -13.56
CA LYS A 48 -29.69 -21.58 -14.39
C LYS A 48 -28.39 -21.23 -13.67
N LEU A 49 -28.46 -20.92 -12.38
CA LEU A 49 -27.27 -20.65 -11.58
C LEU A 49 -26.40 -21.89 -11.43
N LYS A 50 -27.00 -23.06 -11.21
CA LYS A 50 -26.27 -24.33 -11.12
C LYS A 50 -25.60 -24.69 -12.45
N GLU A 51 -26.29 -24.48 -13.56
CA GLU A 51 -25.73 -24.70 -14.90
C GLU A 51 -24.53 -23.79 -15.18
N LYS A 52 -24.62 -22.51 -14.80
CA LYS A 52 -23.56 -21.51 -15.02
C LYS A 52 -22.38 -21.63 -14.05
N ALA A 53 -22.64 -21.99 -12.80
CA ALA A 53 -21.63 -22.04 -11.74
C ALA A 53 -20.91 -23.40 -11.64
N GLY A 54 -21.37 -24.43 -12.35
CA GLY A 54 -20.82 -25.79 -12.24
C GLY A 54 -21.07 -26.38 -10.84
N THR A 55 -20.04 -26.97 -10.23
CA THR A 55 -20.12 -27.44 -8.84
C THR A 55 -20.30 -26.23 -7.93
N PHE A 56 -21.49 -26.09 -7.37
CA PHE A 56 -21.77 -25.10 -6.34
C PHE A 56 -20.96 -25.49 -5.10
N ASN A 57 -19.72 -25.01 -5.04
CA ASN A 57 -18.93 -25.06 -3.81
C ASN A 57 -19.64 -24.10 -2.85
N ALA A 58 -20.66 -24.60 -2.16
CA ALA A 58 -21.50 -23.90 -1.20
C ALA A 58 -20.72 -23.55 0.08
N GLU A 59 -19.42 -23.30 -0.06
CA GLU A 59 -18.56 -22.95 1.04
C GLU A 59 -18.69 -21.44 1.22
N VAL A 60 -19.45 -21.10 2.24
CA VAL A 60 -19.61 -19.72 2.66
C VAL A 60 -18.25 -19.23 3.16
N PRO A 61 -17.81 -18.00 2.80
CA PRO A 61 -16.56 -17.45 3.30
C PRO A 61 -16.45 -17.54 4.82
N ALA A 62 -15.24 -17.82 5.32
CA ALA A 62 -14.98 -17.84 6.74
C ALA A 62 -15.40 -16.52 7.39
N GLY A 63 -16.14 -16.57 8.50
CA GLY A 63 -16.61 -15.38 9.21
C GLY A 63 -17.90 -14.77 8.66
N TYR A 64 -18.55 -15.34 7.64
CA TYR A 64 -19.77 -14.77 7.06
C TYR A 64 -20.89 -14.65 8.10
N PHE A 65 -21.21 -15.73 8.81
CA PHE A 65 -22.34 -15.72 9.75
C PHE A 65 -22.04 -14.90 11.00
N GLU A 66 -20.77 -14.85 11.41
CA GLU A 66 -20.25 -14.05 12.50
C GLU A 66 -20.41 -12.55 12.19
N ASN A 67 -20.11 -12.12 10.96
CA ASN A 67 -20.17 -10.72 10.55
C ASN A 67 -21.53 -10.31 9.96
N LEU A 68 -22.37 -11.25 9.53
CA LEU A 68 -23.64 -10.99 8.83
C LEU A 68 -24.53 -9.99 9.59
N SER A 69 -24.64 -10.17 10.90
CA SER A 69 -25.44 -9.27 11.74
C SER A 69 -24.90 -7.84 11.71
N ALA A 70 -23.59 -7.67 11.91
CA ALA A 70 -22.93 -6.37 11.88
C ALA A 70 -23.06 -5.70 10.50
N ASP A 71 -22.90 -6.47 9.42
CA ASP A 71 -23.04 -5.98 8.05
C ASP A 71 -24.47 -5.51 7.73
N ILE A 72 -25.48 -6.26 8.18
CA ILE A 72 -26.88 -5.87 8.03
C ILE A 72 -27.14 -4.56 8.79
N PHE A 73 -26.72 -4.46 10.05
CA PHE A 73 -26.92 -3.23 10.82
C PHE A 73 -26.18 -2.04 10.23
N SER A 74 -24.96 -2.23 9.74
CA SER A 74 -24.18 -1.21 9.05
C SER A 74 -24.92 -0.68 7.81
N ARG A 75 -25.47 -1.59 6.99
CA ARG A 75 -26.23 -1.22 5.78
C ARG A 75 -27.53 -0.48 6.11
N ILE A 76 -28.28 -0.95 7.11
CA ILE A 76 -29.49 -0.26 7.58
C ILE A 76 -29.14 1.14 8.08
N PHE A 77 -28.03 1.28 8.80
CA PHE A 77 -27.59 2.57 9.33
C PHE A 77 -27.20 3.54 8.20
N ILE A 78 -26.47 3.08 7.18
CA ILE A 78 -26.13 3.87 5.99
C ILE A 78 -27.42 4.34 5.28
N ASP A 79 -28.38 3.45 5.05
CA ASP A 79 -29.66 3.78 4.41
C ASP A 79 -30.48 4.78 5.24
N THR A 80 -30.42 4.66 6.57
CA THR A 80 -31.05 5.60 7.50
C THR A 80 -30.38 6.98 7.46
N ILE A 81 -29.05 7.04 7.33
CA ILE A 81 -28.34 8.31 7.16
C ILE A 81 -28.69 8.91 5.80
N GLN A 82 -28.65 8.13 4.73
CA GLN A 82 -28.91 8.61 3.38
C GLN A 82 -30.33 9.15 3.22
N SER A 83 -31.33 8.51 3.85
CA SER A 83 -32.71 8.99 3.86
C SER A 83 -32.92 10.26 4.70
N LYS A 84 -32.05 10.52 5.68
CA LYS A 84 -32.09 11.73 6.52
C LYS A 84 -31.18 12.86 6.02
N ALA A 85 -30.20 12.54 5.19
CA ALA A 85 -29.28 13.51 4.61
C ALA A 85 -30.01 14.28 3.50
N THR A 86 -30.16 15.58 3.68
CA THR A 86 -30.81 16.47 2.71
C THR A 86 -29.96 16.68 1.45
N GLU A 87 -28.64 16.51 1.55
CA GLU A 87 -27.69 16.65 0.47
C GLU A 87 -26.71 15.48 0.48
N THR A 88 -26.26 15.05 -0.69
CA THR A 88 -25.39 13.88 -0.86
C THR A 88 -23.98 14.09 -0.29
N GLY A 89 -23.62 15.32 0.09
CA GLY A 89 -22.31 15.65 0.69
C GLY A 89 -21.12 15.52 -0.26
N PHE A 90 -21.37 15.22 -1.54
CA PHE A 90 -20.34 15.13 -2.59
C PHE A 90 -20.23 16.41 -3.43
N ASP A 91 -20.96 17.46 -3.06
CA ASP A 91 -20.88 18.72 -3.79
C ASP A 91 -19.68 19.56 -3.32
N VAL A 92 -19.05 20.26 -4.25
CA VAL A 92 -17.89 21.11 -3.96
C VAL A 92 -18.35 22.44 -3.38
N PRO A 93 -17.63 23.00 -2.37
CA PRO A 93 -17.97 24.31 -1.81
C PRO A 93 -18.02 25.39 -2.89
N ARG A 94 -19.00 26.31 -2.77
CA ARG A 94 -19.08 27.47 -3.67
C ARG A 94 -17.76 28.23 -3.68
N GLY A 95 -17.20 28.47 -4.86
CA GLY A 95 -15.93 29.20 -5.00
C GLY A 95 -14.68 28.31 -4.99
N TYR A 96 -14.80 26.98 -4.92
CA TYR A 96 -13.67 26.06 -4.84
C TYR A 96 -12.71 26.22 -6.01
N PHE A 97 -13.22 26.23 -7.25
CA PHE A 97 -12.39 26.28 -8.45
C PHE A 97 -11.75 27.65 -8.66
N GLU A 98 -12.46 28.73 -8.31
CA GLU A 98 -11.96 30.10 -8.35
C GLU A 98 -10.79 30.29 -7.37
N GLN A 99 -10.87 29.71 -6.17
CA GLN A 99 -9.77 29.73 -5.21
C GLN A 99 -8.63 28.77 -5.57
N LEU A 100 -8.94 27.66 -6.24
CA LEU A 100 -7.95 26.67 -6.66
C LEU A 100 -6.97 27.28 -7.66
N GLU A 101 -7.46 28.00 -8.66
CA GLU A 101 -6.61 28.67 -9.66
C GLU A 101 -5.64 29.68 -9.01
N SER A 102 -6.16 30.51 -8.10
CA SER A 102 -5.34 31.46 -7.35
C SER A 102 -4.28 30.75 -6.48
N LYS A 103 -4.63 29.65 -5.81
CA LYS A 103 -3.69 28.88 -4.98
C LYS A 103 -2.59 28.24 -5.82
N ILE A 104 -2.93 27.67 -6.98
CA ILE A 104 -1.95 27.06 -7.88
C ILE A 104 -0.96 28.12 -8.37
N THR A 105 -1.45 29.26 -8.86
CA THR A 105 -0.61 30.35 -9.37
C THR A 105 0.31 30.91 -8.28
N GLN A 106 -0.21 31.08 -7.06
CA GLN A 106 0.59 31.52 -5.92
C GLN A 106 1.69 30.52 -5.57
N ARG A 107 1.39 29.21 -5.58
CA ARG A 107 2.38 28.15 -5.31
C ARG A 107 3.50 28.16 -6.34
N ILE A 108 3.16 28.22 -7.63
CA ILE A 108 4.13 28.25 -8.72
C ILE A 108 5.02 29.51 -8.63
N SER A 109 4.41 30.68 -8.37
CA SER A 109 5.15 31.94 -8.25
C SER A 109 6.10 31.99 -7.05
N LEU A 110 5.80 31.23 -5.98
CA LEU A 110 6.69 31.11 -4.82
C LEU A 110 7.86 30.14 -5.08
N GLU A 111 7.68 29.20 -5.99
CA GLU A 111 8.69 28.20 -6.38
C GLU A 111 9.65 28.73 -7.45
N GLU A 112 9.22 29.71 -8.26
CA GLU A 112 10.07 30.45 -9.19
C GLU A 112 10.94 31.55 -8.55
N GLN A 113 10.93 31.70 -7.22
CA GLN A 113 11.92 32.56 -6.59
C GLN A 113 13.31 31.99 -6.90
N PRO A 114 14.22 32.79 -7.51
CA PRO A 114 15.53 32.30 -7.86
C PRO A 114 16.17 31.77 -6.59
N GLU A 115 16.55 30.49 -6.61
CA GLU A 115 17.38 29.83 -5.62
C GLU A 115 18.35 30.89 -5.09
N LYS A 116 18.22 31.25 -3.81
CA LYS A 116 19.02 32.31 -3.19
C LYS A 116 20.47 31.96 -3.45
N VAL A 117 21.05 32.57 -4.49
CA VAL A 117 22.44 32.43 -4.86
C VAL A 117 23.23 33.02 -3.70
N THR A 118 23.55 32.17 -2.75
CA THR A 118 24.45 32.53 -1.67
C THR A 118 25.78 32.79 -2.36
N PRO A 119 26.30 34.03 -2.33
CA PRO A 119 27.59 34.30 -2.95
C PRO A 119 28.62 33.44 -2.22
N ILE A 120 29.21 32.48 -2.95
CA ILE A 120 30.29 31.64 -2.44
C ILE A 120 31.53 32.53 -2.33
N PHE A 121 31.72 33.16 -1.18
CA PHE A 121 32.94 33.90 -0.88
C PHE A 121 34.07 32.91 -0.59
N LYS A 122 35.07 32.85 -1.48
CA LYS A 122 36.33 32.14 -1.23
C LYS A 122 37.14 32.92 -0.19
N LEU A 123 37.03 32.53 1.08
CA LEU A 123 37.60 33.23 2.24
C LEU A 123 39.14 33.25 2.33
N TRP A 124 39.86 32.56 1.45
CA TRP A 124 41.32 32.42 1.52
C TRP A 124 41.95 32.56 0.13
N HIS A 125 42.08 33.78 -0.38
CA HIS A 125 42.84 34.07 -1.59
C HIS A 125 43.85 35.21 -1.39
N SER A 126 44.62 35.17 -0.31
CA SER A 126 45.80 36.04 -0.21
C SER A 126 47.06 35.20 -0.11
N SER A 127 47.96 35.38 -1.08
CA SER A 127 49.31 34.78 -1.07
C SER A 127 50.14 35.18 0.16
N MET A 128 49.68 36.19 0.92
CA MET A 128 50.30 36.66 2.16
C MET A 128 50.25 35.65 3.31
N LEU A 129 49.32 34.69 3.27
CA LEU A 129 49.22 33.68 4.33
C LEU A 129 50.43 32.77 4.40
N LYS A 130 51.13 32.56 3.28
CA LYS A 130 52.35 31.75 3.22
C LYS A 130 53.48 32.36 4.04
N TYR A 131 53.55 33.69 4.09
CA TYR A 131 54.55 34.41 4.87
C TYR A 131 54.15 34.56 6.33
N ALA A 132 52.85 34.79 6.60
CA ALA A 132 52.33 34.87 7.95
C ALA A 132 52.52 33.54 8.71
N THR A 133 52.23 32.40 8.09
CA THR A 133 52.46 31.08 8.71
C THR A 133 53.93 30.83 8.98
N ALA A 134 54.83 31.17 8.06
CA ALA A 134 56.27 31.03 8.27
C ALA A 134 56.77 31.88 9.46
N ALA A 135 56.33 33.14 9.56
CA ALA A 135 56.68 33.99 10.69
C ALA A 135 56.15 33.46 12.03
N CYS A 136 54.90 32.96 12.05
CA CYS A 136 54.33 32.35 13.26
C CYS A 136 55.11 31.10 13.69
N ILE A 137 55.55 30.24 12.77
CA ILE A 137 56.35 29.06 13.10
C ILE A 137 57.70 29.45 13.71
N VAL A 138 58.37 30.47 13.16
CA VAL A 138 59.63 30.99 13.71
C VAL A 138 59.42 31.57 15.11
N LEU A 139 58.36 32.35 15.31
CA LEU A 139 58.04 32.93 16.62
C LEU A 139 57.69 31.85 17.65
N ILE A 140 56.91 30.83 17.28
CA ILE A 140 56.55 29.71 18.17
C ILE A 140 57.79 28.88 18.52
N SER A 141 58.67 28.61 17.54
CA SER A 141 59.91 27.86 17.79
C SER A 141 60.86 28.64 18.71
N ALA A 142 61.02 29.96 18.49
CA ALA A 142 61.86 30.80 19.33
C ALA A 142 61.28 30.94 20.75
N PHE A 143 59.96 31.10 20.86
CA PHE A 143 59.27 31.17 22.15
C PHE A 143 59.33 29.83 22.91
N GLY A 144 59.20 28.70 22.20
CA GLY A 144 59.37 27.37 22.76
C GLY A 144 60.78 27.15 23.34
N ILE A 145 61.82 27.59 22.64
CA ILE A 145 63.20 27.55 23.13
C ILE A 145 63.40 28.50 24.33
N TYR A 146 62.76 29.66 24.32
CA TYR A 146 62.83 30.64 25.41
C TYR A 146 62.16 30.15 26.71
N VAL A 147 61.04 29.44 26.60
CA VAL A 147 60.32 28.89 27.77
C VAL A 147 60.97 27.60 28.30
N ASN A 148 61.81 26.92 27.51
CA ASN A 148 62.52 25.69 27.90
C ASN A 148 64.00 25.94 28.28
N GLN A 149 64.32 27.12 28.81
CA GLN A 149 65.70 27.57 29.01
C GLN A 149 66.37 27.12 30.32
N ASP A 150 65.81 26.10 30.99
CA ASP A 150 66.46 25.45 32.15
C ASP A 150 67.06 24.06 31.82
N ASP A 151 66.97 23.57 30.58
CA ASP A 151 67.69 22.35 30.17
C ASP A 151 68.41 22.52 28.82
N ALA A 152 69.74 22.39 28.85
CA ALA A 152 70.59 22.41 27.67
C ALA A 152 70.31 21.18 26.78
N ILE A 153 69.96 21.40 25.50
CA ILE A 153 69.89 20.33 24.50
C ILE A 153 71.09 20.46 23.53
N PRO A 154 71.95 19.44 23.40
CA PRO A 154 73.05 19.40 22.44
C PRO A 154 72.52 19.30 21.01
N ALA A 155 73.29 19.82 20.05
CA ALA A 155 73.00 19.71 18.61
C ALA A 155 72.74 18.25 18.22
N ALA A 156 71.47 17.91 17.93
CA ALA A 156 71.09 16.64 17.33
C ALA A 156 70.75 16.87 15.84
N PRO A 157 71.22 16.00 14.94
CA PRO A 157 70.97 16.11 13.51
C PRO A 157 69.48 15.93 13.21
N VAL A 158 69.01 16.54 12.12
CA VAL A 158 67.69 16.33 11.51
C VAL A 158 67.40 14.83 11.45
N VAL A 159 66.58 14.33 12.38
CA VAL A 159 66.08 12.96 12.35
C VAL A 159 65.03 12.91 11.26
N THR A 160 65.47 12.61 10.04
CA THR A 160 64.59 11.95 9.07
C THR A 160 64.32 10.56 9.65
N SER A 161 63.22 10.39 10.37
CA SER A 161 62.84 9.08 10.88
C SER A 161 62.53 8.19 9.66
N LYS A 162 63.40 7.20 9.42
CA LYS A 162 63.18 6.17 8.38
C LYS A 162 61.82 5.46 8.53
N ALA A 163 61.19 5.53 9.71
CA ALA A 163 59.85 5.03 9.97
C ALA A 163 58.74 5.76 9.17
N ALA A 164 58.87 7.07 8.94
CA ALA A 164 57.89 7.83 8.16
C ALA A 164 57.98 7.53 6.65
N LEU A 165 59.20 7.30 6.14
CA LEU A 165 59.43 6.86 4.76
C LEU A 165 58.95 5.41 4.51
N GLN A 166 59.08 4.53 5.52
CA GLN A 166 58.56 3.17 5.42
C GLN A 166 57.03 3.14 5.37
N ALA A 167 56.36 4.02 6.13
CA ALA A 167 54.89 4.10 6.11
C ALA A 167 54.33 4.52 4.73
N GLU A 168 54.98 5.44 4.02
CA GLU A 168 54.61 5.74 2.63
C GLU A 168 54.92 4.57 1.68
N GLN A 169 56.05 3.87 1.87
CA GLN A 169 56.44 2.74 1.02
C GLN A 169 55.48 1.54 1.16
N ILE A 170 54.88 1.33 2.33
CA ILE A 170 53.91 0.24 2.58
C ILE A 170 52.56 0.52 1.90
N LEU A 171 52.20 1.79 1.64
CA LEU A 171 50.96 2.14 0.95
C LEU A 171 51.01 1.85 -0.56
N PHE A 172 52.21 1.86 -1.16
CA PHE A 172 52.43 1.60 -2.59
C PHE A 172 52.57 0.12 -2.95
N ASP A 173 52.79 -0.76 -1.96
CA ASP A 173 53.05 -2.20 -2.17
C ASP A 173 51.79 -3.07 -2.00
N ILE A 174 50.61 -2.45 -2.01
CA ILE A 174 49.33 -3.16 -1.99
C ILE A 174 49.06 -3.64 -3.42
N ASP A 175 49.15 -4.95 -3.64
CA ASP A 175 48.89 -5.59 -4.94
C ASP A 175 47.41 -5.45 -5.33
N GLU A 176 47.12 -5.32 -6.63
CA GLU A 176 45.76 -5.11 -7.15
C GLU A 176 44.84 -6.29 -6.79
N GLU A 177 45.39 -7.51 -6.73
CA GLU A 177 44.66 -8.71 -6.29
C GLU A 177 44.18 -8.62 -4.83
N VAL A 178 44.95 -7.98 -3.93
CA VAL A 178 44.58 -7.80 -2.52
C VAL A 178 43.45 -6.77 -2.39
N ILE A 179 43.47 -5.73 -3.24
CA ILE A 179 42.39 -4.74 -3.32
C ILE A 179 41.13 -5.41 -3.87
N ILE A 180 41.23 -6.26 -4.90
CA ILE A 180 40.11 -7.00 -5.47
C ILE A 180 39.53 -7.97 -4.45
N ASP A 181 40.36 -8.72 -3.72
CA ASP A 181 39.89 -9.65 -2.68
C ASP A 181 39.18 -8.90 -1.53
N HIS A 182 39.66 -7.72 -1.14
CA HIS A 182 39.00 -6.90 -0.12
C HIS A 182 37.66 -6.30 -0.60
N ILE A 183 37.56 -5.91 -1.88
CA ILE A 183 36.31 -5.45 -2.48
C ILE A 183 35.32 -6.61 -2.68
N GLN A 184 35.80 -7.79 -3.05
CA GLN A 184 34.96 -8.96 -3.30
C GLN A 184 34.47 -9.62 -2.01
N SER A 185 35.30 -9.64 -0.96
CA SER A 185 34.89 -10.06 0.39
C SER A 185 33.92 -9.07 1.04
N SER A 186 34.07 -7.75 0.82
CA SER A 186 33.09 -6.74 1.25
C SER A 186 31.80 -6.74 0.42
N ASN A 187 31.86 -7.08 -0.88
CA ASN A 187 30.65 -7.32 -1.69
C ASN A 187 29.95 -8.63 -1.35
N THR A 188 30.67 -9.69 -0.95
CA THR A 188 30.05 -10.97 -0.54
C THR A 188 29.29 -10.84 0.79
N THR A 189 29.69 -9.92 1.67
CA THR A 189 28.97 -9.61 2.91
C THR A 189 27.88 -8.53 2.76
N GLN A 190 27.84 -7.81 1.63
CA GLN A 190 26.74 -6.87 1.30
C GLN A 190 25.73 -7.41 0.28
N ALA A 191 26.05 -8.48 -0.45
CA ALA A 191 25.12 -9.11 -1.40
C ALA A 191 23.97 -9.91 -0.75
N ALA A 192 23.96 -10.09 0.58
CA ALA A 192 22.86 -10.72 1.31
C ALA A 192 21.76 -9.74 1.76
N ASN A 193 21.99 -8.42 1.68
CA ASN A 193 21.08 -7.40 2.26
C ASN A 193 20.36 -6.54 1.22
N THR A 194 20.42 -6.87 -0.08
CA THR A 194 19.56 -6.28 -1.13
C THR A 194 18.41 -7.19 -1.55
N SER A 195 18.06 -8.16 -0.70
CA SER A 195 16.79 -8.87 -0.78
C SER A 195 16.03 -8.55 0.48
N ALA A 196 15.32 -7.41 0.50
CA ALA A 196 14.28 -7.23 1.51
C ALA A 196 13.45 -8.51 1.53
N SER A 197 13.34 -9.13 2.71
CA SER A 197 12.59 -10.37 2.84
C SER A 197 11.20 -10.12 2.26
N LYS A 198 10.64 -11.08 1.53
CA LYS A 198 9.25 -10.97 1.03
C LYS A 198 8.29 -10.56 2.16
N ALA A 199 8.55 -11.00 3.39
CA ALA A 199 7.79 -10.61 4.57
C ALA A 199 7.96 -9.12 4.95
N GLU A 200 9.18 -8.57 4.86
CA GLU A 200 9.45 -7.15 5.13
C GLU A 200 8.84 -6.25 4.06
N LEU A 201 8.84 -6.70 2.80
CA LEU A 201 8.17 -6.02 1.70
C LEU A 201 6.65 -6.03 1.88
N GLU A 202 6.06 -7.18 2.25
CA GLU A 202 4.64 -7.28 2.54
C GLU A 202 4.23 -6.36 3.70
N GLU A 203 5.02 -6.33 4.78
CA GLU A 203 4.76 -5.47 5.93
C GLU A 203 4.90 -3.97 5.60
N TYR A 204 5.92 -3.59 4.82
CA TYR A 204 6.08 -2.21 4.37
C TYR A 204 4.93 -1.76 3.48
N ILE A 205 4.49 -2.62 2.55
CA ILE A 205 3.37 -2.32 1.65
C ILE A 205 2.07 -2.17 2.43
N ILE A 206 1.77 -3.06 3.39
CA ILE A 206 0.57 -2.98 4.23
C ILE A 206 0.57 -1.73 5.12
N ASN A 207 1.74 -1.32 5.64
CA ASN A 207 1.81 -0.19 6.57
C ASN A 207 1.87 1.19 5.87
N ASN A 208 2.30 1.26 4.61
CA ASN A 208 2.48 2.53 3.90
C ASN A 208 1.52 2.76 2.72
N TYR A 209 0.83 1.73 2.24
CA TYR A 209 -0.11 1.84 1.11
C TYR A 209 -1.47 1.21 1.45
N SER A 210 -2.56 1.88 1.08
CA SER A 210 -3.90 1.30 1.22
C SER A 210 -4.22 0.38 0.02
N GLN A 211 -5.12 -0.58 0.20
CA GLN A 211 -5.56 -1.48 -0.89
C GLN A 211 -6.09 -0.72 -2.12
N THR A 212 -6.63 0.49 -1.92
CA THR A 212 -7.11 1.37 -2.99
C THR A 212 -5.97 2.04 -3.78
N ASP A 213 -4.85 2.36 -3.14
CA ASP A 213 -3.70 2.99 -3.81
C ASP A 213 -3.01 2.01 -4.76
N ILE A 214 -2.89 0.75 -4.34
CA ILE A 214 -2.30 -0.33 -5.13
C ILE A 214 -3.14 -0.62 -6.40
N ALA A 215 -4.47 -0.60 -6.29
CA ALA A 215 -5.36 -0.85 -7.42
C ALA A 215 -5.40 0.29 -8.45
N SER A 216 -5.04 1.51 -8.05
CA SER A 216 -5.02 2.69 -8.93
C SER A 216 -3.71 2.87 -9.72
N SER A 217 -2.68 2.08 -9.42
CA SER A 217 -1.35 2.18 -10.03
C SER A 217 -0.99 1.04 -10.99
N LEU A 218 -1.95 0.15 -11.27
CA LEU A 218 -1.86 -0.93 -12.27
C LEU A 218 -2.73 -0.61 -13.49
#